data_AF-A0A446C6G9-F1
#
_entry.id   AF-A0A446C6G9-F1
#
_cell.length_a   1.000
_cell.length_b   1.000
_cell.length_c   1.000
_cell.angle_alpha   90.00
_cell.angle_beta   90.00
_cell.angle_gamma   90.00
#
_symmetry.space_group_name_H-M   'P 1'
#
loop_
_entity.id
_entity.type
_entity.pdbx_description
1 polymer ?
#
loop_
_entity_poly.entity_id
_entity_poly.type
_entity_poly.pdbx_seq_one_letter_code
_entity_poly.pdbx_strand_id
1 'polypeptide(L)'
;MKFLPAGAAILSAALALAGCSARPTAVVAKNSDAIDKNQQCYQEFSALRQLNPDAYETYRAQLAAINENYVLYKSNASAIDGKAAEVMQTEIDRVLSLVCFRINNAIYSNMMQRAQGLHNQL
;
A
#
# COMPACT_ATOMS: atom_id res chain seq x y z
N MET A 1 50.87 34.12 -33.12
CA MET A 1 49.56 34.72 -33.49
C MET A 1 48.45 33.90 -32.82
N LYS A 2 47.62 34.60 -32.03
CA LYS A 2 46.16 34.43 -31.82
C LYS A 2 45.60 33.00 -31.57
N PHE A 3 45.26 32.69 -30.31
CA PHE A 3 43.93 32.80 -29.66
C PHE A 3 42.92 31.72 -30.09
N LEU A 4 42.66 30.75 -29.19
CA LEU A 4 41.38 30.00 -29.12
C LEU A 4 40.24 30.94 -28.67
N PRO A 5 39.00 30.70 -29.12
CA PRO A 5 37.97 30.12 -28.25
C PRO A 5 37.18 29.00 -28.96
N ALA A 6 36.85 27.88 -28.30
CA ALA A 6 35.74 27.68 -27.37
C ALA A 6 34.36 27.58 -28.04
N GLY A 7 33.80 26.36 -28.03
CA GLY A 7 32.42 26.06 -27.70
C GLY A 7 31.32 26.46 -28.69
N ALA A 8 30.73 25.46 -29.34
CA ALA A 8 29.28 25.25 -29.44
C ALA A 8 28.98 24.02 -30.31
N ALA A 9 28.93 22.84 -29.68
CA ALA A 9 28.29 21.68 -30.29
C ALA A 9 26.78 21.91 -30.21
N ILE A 10 26.18 22.39 -31.29
CA ILE A 10 24.72 22.54 -31.39
C ILE A 10 24.14 21.19 -31.77
N LEU A 11 23.54 20.53 -30.77
CA LEU A 11 22.64 19.41 -30.93
C LEU A 11 21.40 19.86 -31.72
N SER A 12 21.13 19.19 -32.84
CA SER A 12 19.83 19.23 -33.50
C SER A 12 19.42 17.80 -33.86
N ALA A 13 19.01 17.03 -32.85
CA ALA A 13 18.27 15.79 -33.05
C ALA A 13 16.78 16.12 -33.09
N ALA A 14 16.18 16.01 -34.28
CA ALA A 14 14.74 16.18 -34.48
C ALA A 14 13.98 15.07 -33.73
N LEU A 15 13.21 15.44 -32.70
CA LEU A 15 12.21 14.54 -32.13
C LEU A 15 10.98 14.54 -33.04
N ALA A 16 10.82 13.45 -33.79
CA ALA A 16 9.56 13.10 -34.41
C ALA A 16 8.54 12.76 -33.31
N LEU A 17 7.53 13.61 -33.13
CA LEU A 17 6.35 13.33 -32.31
C LEU A 17 5.51 12.25 -33.00
N ALA A 18 5.84 10.99 -32.77
CA ALA A 18 4.92 9.87 -32.98
C ALA A 18 3.90 9.88 -31.84
N GLY A 19 2.75 10.55 -32.06
CA GLY A 19 1.61 10.51 -31.15
C GLY A 19 1.05 9.09 -31.06
N CYS A 20 1.21 8.44 -29.91
CA CYS A 20 0.46 7.22 -29.59
C CYS A 20 -1.00 7.60 -29.31
N SER A 21 -1.91 7.20 -30.20
CA SER A 21 -3.34 7.18 -29.97
C SER A 21 -3.72 5.97 -29.10
N ALA A 22 -3.46 6.07 -27.79
CA ALA A 22 -4.01 5.12 -26.85
C ALA A 22 -5.48 5.47 -26.58
N ARG A 23 -6.40 4.66 -27.14
CA ARG A 23 -7.80 4.65 -26.69
C ARG A 23 -7.81 4.31 -25.20
N PRO A 24 -8.57 5.01 -24.34
CA PRO A 24 -8.70 4.62 -22.96
C PRO A 24 -9.54 3.34 -22.92
N THR A 25 -8.89 2.19 -22.81
CA THR A 25 -9.52 1.02 -22.22
C THR A 25 -9.85 1.41 -20.79
N ALA A 26 -11.13 1.41 -20.45
CA ALA A 26 -11.57 1.44 -19.07
C ALA A 26 -10.94 0.23 -18.37
N VAL A 27 -9.80 0.47 -17.71
CA VAL A 27 -9.19 -0.48 -16.80
C VAL A 27 -10.19 -0.58 -15.65
N VAL A 28 -10.98 -1.66 -15.66
CA VAL A 28 -11.52 -2.21 -14.41
C VAL A 28 -10.30 -2.35 -13.51
N ALA A 29 -10.18 -1.47 -12.51
CA ALA A 29 -9.12 -1.52 -11.52
C ALA A 29 -9.21 -2.89 -10.86
N LYS A 30 -8.39 -3.81 -11.37
CA LYS A 30 -8.28 -5.17 -10.89
C LYS A 30 -7.84 -5.07 -9.43
N ASN A 31 -8.42 -5.88 -8.56
CA ASN A 31 -8.10 -6.06 -7.13
C ASN A 31 -6.60 -6.34 -6.81
N SER A 32 -5.68 -6.15 -7.75
CA SER A 32 -4.23 -6.26 -7.60
C SER A 32 -3.68 -5.25 -6.59
N ASP A 33 -4.18 -4.01 -6.60
CA ASP A 33 -3.69 -2.95 -5.69
C ASP A 33 -4.04 -3.24 -4.22
N ALA A 34 -5.12 -3.98 -3.96
CA ALA A 34 -5.55 -4.34 -2.60
C ALA A 34 -4.68 -5.47 -2.02
N ILE A 35 -4.30 -6.46 -2.84
CA ILE A 35 -3.42 -7.55 -2.41
C ILE A 35 -2.02 -7.01 -2.10
N ASP A 36 -1.48 -6.11 -2.93
CA ASP A 36 -0.14 -5.54 -2.74
C ASP A 36 -0.07 -4.66 -1.48
N LYS A 37 -1.11 -3.86 -1.22
CA LYS A 37 -1.24 -3.04 -0.01
C LYS A 37 -1.34 -3.86 1.27
N ASN A 38 -2.03 -5.00 1.23
CA ASN A 38 -2.14 -5.88 2.38
C ASN A 38 -0.79 -6.54 2.70
N GLN A 39 0.02 -6.88 1.70
CA GLN A 39 1.37 -7.42 1.91
C GLN A 39 2.32 -6.38 2.51
N GLN A 40 2.25 -5.13 2.04
CA GLN A 40 2.98 -4.00 2.62
C GLN A 40 2.57 -3.75 4.09
N CYS A 41 1.28 -3.83 4.39
CA CYS A 41 0.75 -3.70 5.75
C CYS A 41 1.36 -4.71 6.74
N TYR A 42 1.56 -5.96 6.34
CA TYR A 42 2.22 -6.95 7.21
C TYR A 42 3.69 -6.59 7.51
N GLN A 43 4.39 -5.98 6.56
CA GLN A 43 5.76 -5.51 6.78
C GLN A 43 5.77 -4.31 7.73
N GLU A 44 4.89 -3.32 7.52
CA GLU A 44 4.77 -2.12 8.34
C GLU A 44 4.27 -2.42 9.77
N PHE A 45 3.41 -3.43 9.93
CA PHE A 45 2.92 -3.89 11.22
C PHE A 45 4.05 -4.29 12.17
N SER A 46 5.15 -4.88 11.65
CA SER A 46 6.29 -5.25 12.48
C SER A 46 7.00 -4.04 13.11
N ALA A 47 6.96 -2.87 12.45
CA ALA A 47 7.54 -1.63 12.95
C ALA A 47 6.76 -1.07 14.15
N LEU A 48 5.43 -1.30 14.21
CA LEU A 48 4.62 -0.88 15.36
C LEU A 48 5.11 -1.47 16.68
N ARG A 49 5.71 -2.67 16.66
CA ARG A 49 6.22 -3.30 17.88
C ARG A 49 7.22 -2.42 18.62
N GLN A 50 8.01 -1.63 17.90
CA GLN A 50 8.98 -0.70 18.49
C GLN A 50 8.42 0.72 18.65
N LEU A 51 7.49 1.12 17.77
CA LEU A 51 6.95 2.49 17.74
C LEU A 51 5.85 2.71 18.78
N ASN A 52 4.95 1.73 18.93
CA ASN A 52 3.78 1.77 19.79
C ASN A 52 3.32 0.33 20.15
N PRO A 53 3.87 -0.26 21.24
CA PRO A 53 3.57 -1.64 21.67
C PRO A 53 2.08 -1.90 21.96
N ASP A 54 1.37 -0.92 22.52
CA ASP A 54 -0.05 -1.08 22.86
C ASP A 54 -0.92 -1.17 21.59
N ALA A 55 -0.63 -0.31 20.60
CA ALA A 55 -1.28 -0.38 19.29
C ALA A 55 -0.90 -1.68 18.56
N TYR A 56 0.36 -2.14 18.69
CA TYR A 56 0.81 -3.40 18.12
C TYR A 56 -0.03 -4.58 18.62
N GLU A 57 -0.20 -4.75 19.94
CA GLU A 57 -1.00 -5.86 20.48
C GLU A 57 -2.48 -5.76 20.08
N THR A 58 -3.03 -4.55 20.03
CA THR A 58 -4.41 -4.33 19.57
C THR A 58 -4.60 -4.80 18.12
N TYR A 59 -3.72 -4.38 17.21
CA TYR A 59 -3.82 -4.78 15.80
C TYR A 59 -3.43 -6.23 15.57
N ARG A 60 -2.53 -6.80 16.39
CA ARG A 60 -2.21 -8.24 16.39
C ARG A 60 -3.47 -9.06 16.63
N ALA A 61 -4.24 -8.71 17.65
CA ALA A 61 -5.48 -9.41 18.00
C ALA A 61 -6.53 -9.30 16.88
N GLN A 62 -6.67 -8.12 16.26
CA GLN A 62 -7.57 -7.93 15.12
C GLN A 62 -7.17 -8.79 13.91
N LEU A 63 -5.89 -8.80 13.55
CA LEU A 63 -5.37 -9.62 12.45
C LEU A 63 -5.54 -11.12 12.74
N ALA A 64 -5.33 -11.56 13.99
CA ALA A 64 -5.56 -12.94 14.40
C ALA A 64 -7.03 -13.36 14.21
N ALA A 65 -7.98 -12.53 14.67
CA ALA A 65 -9.40 -12.81 14.50
C ALA A 65 -9.83 -12.84 13.02
N ILE A 66 -9.30 -11.95 12.18
CA ILE A 66 -9.53 -11.97 10.72
C ILE A 66 -9.01 -13.27 10.11
N ASN A 67 -7.81 -13.69 10.52
CA ASN A 67 -7.22 -14.93 10.03
C ASN A 67 -8.03 -16.17 10.46
N GLU A 68 -8.56 -16.21 11.68
CA GLU A 68 -9.46 -17.27 12.13
C GLU A 68 -10.72 -17.34 11.26
N ASN A 69 -11.36 -16.21 10.97
CA ASN A 69 -12.51 -16.15 10.08
C ASN A 69 -12.18 -16.61 8.65
N TYR A 70 -10.99 -16.24 8.15
CA TYR A 70 -10.52 -16.71 6.85
C TYR A 70 -10.30 -18.22 6.81
N VAL A 71 -9.72 -18.80 7.87
CA VAL A 71 -9.53 -20.26 8.00
C VAL A 71 -10.88 -20.97 8.06
N LEU A 72 -11.86 -20.43 8.78
CA LEU A 72 -13.22 -20.96 8.83
C LEU A 72 -13.90 -20.92 7.45
N TYR A 73 -13.84 -19.77 6.77
CA TYR A 73 -14.32 -19.65 5.39
C TYR A 73 -13.67 -20.71 4.48
N LYS A 74 -12.34 -20.81 4.50
CA LYS A 74 -11.59 -21.71 3.62
C LYS A 74 -11.86 -23.19 3.90
N SER A 75 -11.98 -23.58 5.17
CA SER A 75 -12.27 -24.96 5.56
C SER A 75 -13.70 -25.39 5.21
N ASN A 76 -14.62 -24.44 5.07
CA ASN A 76 -16.02 -24.71 4.73
C ASN A 76 -16.37 -24.33 3.28
N ALA A 77 -15.41 -23.86 2.48
CA ALA A 77 -15.67 -23.28 1.15
C ALA A 77 -16.45 -24.22 0.21
N SER A 78 -16.27 -25.53 0.32
CA SER A 78 -17.00 -26.53 -0.48
C SER A 78 -18.47 -26.71 -0.08
N ALA A 79 -18.84 -26.29 1.13
CA ALA A 79 -20.21 -26.37 1.67
C ALA A 79 -20.97 -25.04 1.58
N ILE A 80 -20.31 -23.96 1.13
CA ILE A 80 -20.90 -22.62 1.00
C ILE A 80 -21.32 -22.41 -0.46
N ASP A 81 -22.53 -21.89 -0.67
CA ASP A 81 -22.99 -21.48 -2.01
C ASP A 81 -22.01 -20.47 -2.63
N GLY A 82 -21.76 -20.57 -3.94
CA GLY A 82 -20.75 -19.77 -4.61
C GLY A 82 -20.94 -18.25 -4.45
N LYS A 83 -22.19 -17.75 -4.43
CA LYS A 83 -22.46 -16.32 -4.22
C LYS A 83 -22.23 -15.92 -2.76
N ALA A 84 -22.61 -16.78 -1.83
CA ALA A 84 -22.33 -16.56 -0.41
C ALA A 84 -20.82 -16.55 -0.13
N ALA A 85 -20.07 -17.45 -0.78
CA ALA A 85 -18.62 -17.51 -0.66
C ALA A 85 -17.95 -16.23 -1.18
N GLU A 86 -18.41 -15.69 -2.31
CA GLU A 86 -17.92 -14.42 -2.85
C GLU A 86 -18.17 -13.24 -1.91
N VAL A 87 -19.36 -13.15 -1.31
CA VAL A 87 -19.69 -12.11 -0.32
C VAL A 87 -18.82 -12.25 0.93
N MET A 88 -18.65 -13.46 1.45
CA MET A 88 -17.81 -13.71 2.63
C MET A 88 -16.35 -13.35 2.38
N GLN A 89 -15.78 -13.78 1.25
CA GLN A 89 -14.42 -13.42 0.86
C GLN A 89 -14.26 -11.90 0.74
N THR A 90 -15.21 -11.23 0.10
CA THR A 90 -15.20 -9.77 -0.07
C THR A 90 -15.22 -9.04 1.27
N GLU A 91 -16.02 -9.51 2.23
CA GLU A 91 -16.09 -8.89 3.55
C GLU A 91 -14.80 -9.12 4.36
N ILE A 92 -14.22 -10.32 4.30
CA ILE A 92 -12.92 -10.61 4.92
C ILE A 92 -11.84 -9.67 4.37
N ASP A 93 -11.77 -9.52 3.04
CA ASP A 93 -10.80 -8.65 2.38
C ASP A 93 -11.01 -7.18 2.74
N ARG A 94 -12.27 -6.73 2.80
CA ARG A 94 -12.64 -5.37 3.23
C ARG A 94 -12.17 -5.08 4.65
N VAL A 95 -12.45 -5.99 5.59
CA VAL A 95 -12.06 -5.83 6.99
C VAL A 95 -10.54 -5.82 7.14
N LEU A 96 -9.83 -6.69 6.42
CA LEU A 96 -8.36 -6.69 6.39
C LEU A 96 -7.80 -5.34 5.91
N SER A 97 -8.30 -4.82 4.79
CA SER A 97 -7.86 -3.52 4.28
C SER A 97 -8.13 -2.37 5.25
N LEU A 98 -9.25 -2.40 5.99
CA LEU A 98 -9.55 -1.40 7.02
C LEU A 98 -8.56 -1.46 8.20
N VAL A 99 -8.22 -2.66 8.67
CA VAL A 99 -7.22 -2.82 9.74
C VAL A 99 -5.85 -2.33 9.28
N CYS A 100 -5.45 -2.67 8.05
CA CYS A 100 -4.21 -2.18 7.46
C CYS A 100 -4.15 -0.65 7.34
N PHE A 101 -5.25 -0.01 6.92
CA PHE A 101 -5.33 1.45 6.91
C PHE A 101 -5.14 2.06 8.33
N ARG A 102 -5.71 1.43 9.36
CA ARG A 102 -5.57 1.90 10.75
C ARG A 102 -4.14 1.73 11.28
N ILE A 103 -3.48 0.62 10.94
CA ILE A 103 -2.05 0.39 11.23
C ILE A 103 -1.20 1.52 10.65
N ASN A 104 -1.37 1.83 9.36
CA ASN A 104 -0.56 2.85 8.69
C ASN A 104 -0.78 4.24 9.30
N ASN A 105 -2.02 4.58 9.64
CA ASN A 105 -2.33 5.83 10.35
C ASN A 105 -1.70 5.90 11.75
N ALA A 106 -1.68 4.78 12.48
CA ALA A 106 -1.05 4.72 13.80
C ALA A 106 0.48 4.91 13.71
N ILE A 107 1.12 4.31 12.70
CA ILE A 107 2.54 4.52 12.42
C ILE A 107 2.81 5.99 12.12
N TYR A 108 2.07 6.58 11.17
CA TYR A 108 2.23 7.98 10.78
C TYR A 108 2.04 8.93 11.96
N SER A 109 0.99 8.72 12.77
CA SER A 109 0.71 9.56 13.94
C SER A 109 1.84 9.50 14.96
N ASN A 110 2.40 8.32 15.22
CA ASN A 110 3.51 8.14 16.14
C ASN A 110 4.79 8.84 15.63
N MET A 111 5.09 8.72 14.33
CA MET A 111 6.21 9.42 13.71
C MET A 111 6.07 10.95 13.82
N MET A 112 4.88 11.48 13.55
CA MET A 112 4.60 12.92 13.65
C MET A 112 4.71 13.45 15.08
N GLN A 113 4.20 12.70 16.06
CA GLN A 113 4.34 13.06 17.48
C GLN A 113 5.81 13.13 17.91
N ARG A 114 6.63 12.15 17.48
CA ARG A 114 8.07 12.17 17.75
C ARG A 114 8.75 13.37 17.09
N ALA A 115 8.47 13.65 15.82
CA ALA A 115 9.05 14.79 15.11
C ALA A 115 8.72 16.13 15.77
N GLN A 116 7.47 16.33 16.20
CA GLN A 116 7.05 17.53 16.95
C GLN A 116 7.71 17.60 18.33
N GLY A 117 7.83 16.47 19.02
CA GLY A 117 8.53 16.38 20.30
C GLY A 117 9.99 16.80 20.19
N LEU A 118 10.70 16.37 19.14
CA LEU A 118 12.07 16.82 18.88
C LEU A 118 12.15 18.31 18.53
N HIS A 119 11.21 18.83 17.73
CA HIS A 119 11.20 20.25 17.37
C HIS A 119 11.02 21.16 18.59
N ASN A 120 10.19 20.75 19.56
CA ASN A 120 9.95 21.51 20.79
C ASN A 120 11.09 21.38 21.83
N GLN A 121 12.13 20.59 21.55
CA GLN A 121 13.31 20.40 22.41
C GLN A 121 14.56 21.12 21.88
N LEU A 122 14.49 21.74 20.70
CA LEU A 122 15.54 22.55 20.07
C LEU A 122 15.22 24.05 20.22
#